data_AF-A0A5C6J7H5-F1
#
_entry.id   AF-A0A5C6J7H5-F1
#
_cell.length_a   1.000
_cell.length_b   1.000
_cell.length_c   1.000
_cell.angle_alpha   90.00
_cell.angle_beta   90.00
_cell.angle_gamma   90.00
#
_symmetry.space_group_name_H-M   'P 1'
#
loop_
_entity.id
_entity.type
_entity.pdbx_description
1 polymer ?
#
loop_
_entity_poly.entity_id
_entity_poly.type
_entity_poly.pdbx_seq_one_letter_code
_entity_poly.pdbx_strand_id
1 'polypeptide(L)'
;VLDRVNGTRTATDIARELGRQAFHTLVDVRRLAAAGHLGPAPAAPGAAPGRARDLPPPFAPPVTDPDIALLKRLRDALEAL
;
A
#
# COMPACT_ATOMS: atom_id res chain seq x y z
N VAL A 1 15.76 -10.48 3.79
CA VAL A 1 14.53 -9.95 4.45
C VAL A 1 14.42 -10.49 5.87
N LEU A 2 14.48 -11.81 6.08
CA LEU A 2 14.35 -12.43 7.41
C LEU A 2 15.28 -11.83 8.48
N ASP A 3 16.57 -11.62 8.18
CA ASP A 3 17.55 -11.03 9.11
C ASP A 3 17.22 -9.60 9.58
N ARG A 4 16.27 -8.92 8.93
CA ARG A 4 15.85 -7.55 9.25
C ARG A 4 14.47 -7.48 9.92
N VAL A 5 13.74 -8.59 10.01
CA VAL A 5 12.43 -8.65 10.67
C VAL A 5 12.64 -8.82 12.17
N ASN A 6 12.67 -7.69 12.87
CA ASN A 6 12.90 -7.61 14.32
C ASN A 6 11.63 -7.28 15.12
N GLY A 7 10.45 -7.38 14.50
CA GLY A 7 9.15 -7.09 15.12
C GLY A 7 8.81 -5.61 15.31
N THR A 8 9.76 -4.69 15.12
CA THR A 8 9.54 -3.24 15.28
C THR A 8 9.51 -2.49 13.95
N ARG A 9 10.19 -3.01 12.93
CA ARG A 9 10.26 -2.39 11.60
C ARG A 9 9.11 -2.80 10.70
N THR A 10 8.59 -1.85 9.94
CA THR A 10 7.60 -2.13 8.89
C THR A 10 8.28 -2.67 7.63
N ALA A 11 7.52 -3.31 6.74
CA ALA A 11 8.03 -3.77 5.45
C ALA A 11 8.61 -2.62 4.60
N THR A 12 8.06 -1.41 4.72
CA THR A 12 8.59 -0.22 4.03
C THR A 12 9.94 0.21 4.58
N ASP A 13 10.13 0.14 5.90
CA ASP A 13 11.42 0.48 6.52
C ASP A 13 12.51 -0.52 6.10
N ILE A 14 12.15 -1.82 6.08
CA ILE A 14 13.03 -2.88 5.60
C ILE A 14 13.36 -2.69 4.12
N ALA A 15 12.38 -2.33 3.29
CA ALA A 15 12.61 -2.09 1.87
C ALA A 15 13.58 -0.93 1.61
N ARG A 16 13.44 0.17 2.36
CA ARG A 16 14.35 1.33 2.30
C ARG A 16 15.77 0.94 2.65
N GLU A 17 15.95 0.17 3.73
CA GLU A 17 17.28 -0.29 4.16
C GLU A 17 17.93 -1.26 3.16
N LEU A 18 17.12 -2.07 2.48
CA LEU A 18 17.59 -3.00 1.45
C LEU A 18 17.79 -2.35 0.06
N GLY A 19 17.41 -1.08 -0.12
CA GLY A 19 17.43 -0.42 -1.43
C GLY A 19 16.45 -1.03 -2.44
N ARG A 20 15.32 -1.60 -1.97
CA ARG A 20 14.33 -2.31 -2.80
C ARG A 20 12.98 -1.60 -2.77
N GLN A 21 12.15 -1.90 -3.77
CA GLN A 21 10.76 -1.47 -3.74
C GLN A 21 9.98 -2.14 -2.60
N ALA A 22 9.10 -1.38 -1.96
CA ALA A 22 8.30 -1.84 -0.82
C ALA A 22 7.42 -3.06 -1.15
N PHE A 23 6.92 -3.14 -2.38
CA PHE A 23 6.07 -4.24 -2.83
C PHE A 23 6.77 -5.60 -2.75
N HIS A 24 8.00 -5.71 -3.26
CA HIS A 24 8.74 -6.98 -3.20
C HIS A 24 9.01 -7.41 -1.75
N THR A 25 9.33 -6.45 -0.88
CA THR A 25 9.55 -6.73 0.53
C THR A 25 8.25 -7.16 1.23
N LEU A 26 7.09 -6.60 0.84
CA LEU A 26 5.78 -7.05 1.34
C LEU A 26 5.46 -8.49 0.91
N VAL A 27 5.75 -8.85 -0.34
CA VAL A 27 5.57 -10.23 -0.83
C VAL A 27 6.47 -11.20 -0.06
N ASP A 28 7.73 -10.84 0.17
CA ASP A 28 8.66 -11.66 0.95
C ASP A 28 8.18 -11.85 2.39
N VAL A 29 7.73 -10.77 3.06
CA VAL A 29 7.16 -10.83 4.42
C VAL A 29 5.89 -11.69 4.44
N ARG A 30 5.00 -11.56 3.45
CA ARG A 30 3.78 -12.39 3.32
C ARG A 30 4.13 -13.87 3.18
N ARG A 31 5.15 -14.20 2.38
CA ARG A 31 5.63 -15.58 2.19
C ARG A 31 6.28 -16.14 3.46
N LEU A 32 7.08 -15.36 4.17
CA LEU A 32 7.67 -15.75 5.45
C LEU A 32 6.60 -16.02 6.52
N ALA A 33 5.55 -15.19 6.56
CA ALA A 33 4.41 -15.42 7.44
C ALA A 33 3.64 -16.70 7.07
N ALA A 34 3.41 -16.95 5.77
CA ALA A 34 2.75 -18.17 5.31
C ALA A 34 3.57 -19.44 5.61
N ALA A 35 4.90 -19.33 5.60
CA ALA A 35 5.84 -20.38 6.01
C ALA A 35 5.96 -20.55 7.53
N GLY A 36 5.28 -19.72 8.34
CA GLY A 36 5.32 -19.80 9.80
C GLY A 36 6.58 -19.20 10.44
N HIS A 37 7.44 -18.53 9.68
CA HIS A 37 8.62 -17.86 10.22
C HIS A 37 8.30 -16.56 10.95
N LEU A 38 7.12 -15.99 10.72
CA LEU A 38 6.65 -14.76 11.36
C LEU A 38 5.35 -15.03 12.10
N GLY A 39 5.29 -14.61 13.37
CA GLY A 39 4.06 -14.61 14.16
C GLY A 39 3.28 -13.30 14.00
N PRO A 40 1.98 -13.30 14.36
CA PRO A 40 1.22 -12.06 14.47
C PRO A 40 1.89 -11.13 15.49
N ALA A 41 2.05 -9.86 15.14
CA ALA A 41 2.53 -8.87 16.09
C ALA A 41 1.51 -8.74 17.25
N PRO A 42 1.97 -8.66 18.51
CA PRO A 42 1.06 -8.39 19.62
C PRO A 42 0.31 -7.09 19.34
N ALA A 43 -1.01 -7.10 19.52
CA ALA A 43 -1.80 -5.89 19.42
C ALA A 43 -1.28 -4.89 20.46
N ALA A 44 -0.82 -3.73 20.01
CA ALA A 44 -0.44 -2.67 20.94
C ALA A 44 -1.65 -2.32 21.83
N PRO A 45 -1.47 -2.06 23.14
CA PRO A 45 -2.57 -1.63 23.99
C PRO A 45 -3.26 -0.40 23.37
N GLY A 46 -4.53 -0.54 22.97
CA GLY A 46 -5.31 0.51 22.27
C GLY A 46 -5.43 0.37 20.75
N ALA A 47 -4.81 -0.65 20.13
CA ALA A 47 -5.04 -1.00 18.74
C ALA A 47 -6.41 -1.71 18.60
N ALA A 48 -7.47 -0.93 18.43
CA ALA A 48 -8.77 -1.47 18.05
C ALA A 48 -8.66 -2.18 16.68
N PRO A 49 -9.19 -3.41 16.52
CA PRO A 49 -9.22 -4.10 15.24
C PRO A 49 -10.16 -3.32 14.30
N GLY A 50 -9.59 -2.43 13.48
CA GLY A 50 -10.38 -1.58 12.59
C GLY A 50 -9.88 -0.16 12.40
N ARG A 51 -8.86 0.31 13.15
CA ARG A 51 -8.12 1.48 12.68
C ARG A 51 -7.18 1.03 11.58
N ALA A 52 -7.71 0.98 10.35
CA ALA A 52 -6.96 1.58 9.25
C ALA A 52 -6.37 2.86 9.85
N ARG A 53 -5.03 3.02 9.82
CA ARG A 53 -4.41 4.32 10.15
C ARG A 53 -5.34 5.38 9.58
N ASP A 54 -5.61 6.44 10.33
CA ASP A 54 -6.18 7.69 9.79
C ASP A 54 -5.18 8.26 8.76
N LEU A 55 -4.89 7.48 7.73
CA LEU A 55 -4.36 7.92 6.48
C LEU A 55 -5.47 8.83 5.99
N PRO A 56 -5.20 10.11 5.73
CA PRO A 56 -6.16 10.90 4.98
C PRO A 56 -6.54 10.06 3.76
N PRO A 57 -7.84 10.03 3.38
CA PRO A 57 -8.24 9.35 2.16
C PRO A 57 -7.24 9.77 1.07
N PRO A 58 -6.73 8.83 0.24
CA PRO A 58 -5.81 9.20 -0.83
C PRO A 58 -6.44 10.39 -1.50
N PHE A 59 -5.69 11.50 -1.56
CA PHE A 59 -6.17 12.81 -1.99
C PHE A 59 -6.53 12.70 -3.47
N ALA A 60 -7.64 12.04 -3.76
CA ALA A 60 -8.26 12.01 -5.06
C ALA A 60 -8.84 13.41 -5.20
N PRO A 61 -8.33 14.24 -6.13
CA PRO A 61 -8.96 15.52 -6.39
C PRO A 61 -10.45 15.28 -6.66
N PRO A 62 -11.34 16.17 -6.21
CA PRO A 62 -12.76 16.04 -6.51
C PRO A 62 -12.89 15.94 -8.03
N VAL A 63 -13.42 14.82 -8.51
CA VAL A 63 -13.69 14.63 -9.93
C VAL A 63 -14.85 15.55 -10.28
N THR A 64 -14.57 16.57 -11.09
CA THR A 64 -15.57 17.59 -11.43
C THR A 64 -16.23 17.29 -12.78
N ASP A 65 -17.43 17.82 -13.00
CA ASP A 65 -18.12 17.70 -14.30
C ASP A 65 -17.26 18.13 -15.51
N PRO A 66 -16.44 19.20 -15.42
CA PRO A 66 -15.44 19.53 -16.43
C PRO A 66 -14.47 18.41 -16.79
N ASP A 67 -13.99 17.64 -15.80
CA ASP A 67 -13.03 16.54 -16.03
C ASP A 67 -13.70 15.41 -16.80
N ILE A 68 -14.95 15.09 -16.46
CA ILE A 68 -15.75 14.09 -17.17
C ILE A 68 -16.03 14.54 -18.62
N ALA A 69 -16.35 15.82 -18.84
CA ALA A 69 -16.56 16.37 -20.16
C ALA A 69 -15.28 16.36 -21.03
N LEU A 70 -14.11 16.57 -20.42
CA LEU A 70 -12.83 16.43 -21.11
C LEU A 70 -12.55 14.98 -21.51
N LEU A 71 -12.75 14.03 -20.60
CA LEU A 71 -12.53 12.60 -20.87
C LEU A 71 -13.47 12.07 -21.96
N LYS A 72 -14.73 12.52 -21.98
CA LYS A 72 -15.67 12.20 -23.07
C LYS A 72 -15.17 12.69 -24.41
N ARG A 73 -14.78 13.97 -24.51
CA ARG A 73 -14.23 14.55 -25.74
C ARG A 73 -12.97 13.84 -26.21
N LEU A 74 -12.08 13.45 -25.29
CA LEU A 74 -10.88 12.70 -25.63
C LEU A 74 -11.21 11.32 -26.22
N ARG A 75 -12.15 10.59 -25.62
CA ARG A 75 -12.60 9.31 -26.15
C ARG A 75 -13.23 9.47 -27.52
N ASP A 76 -14.13 10.44 -27.68
CA ASP A 76 -14.81 10.68 -28.96
C ASP A 76 -13.80 11.01 -30.07
N ALA A 77 -12.72 11.74 -29.76
CA ALA A 77 -11.63 12.02 -30.70
C ALA A 77 -10.78 10.80 -31.06
N LEU A 78 -10.61 9.85 -30.12
CA LEU A 78 -9.90 8.59 -30.37
C LEU A 78 -10.76 7.58 -31.16
N GLU A 79 -12.08 7.60 -30.98
CA GLU A 79 -13.01 6.73 -31.73
C GLU A 79 -13.26 7.23 -33.16
N ALA A 80 -13.00 8.51 -33.43
CA ALA A 80 -13.15 9.11 -34.76
C ALA A 80 -11.92 8.92 -35.67
N LEU A 81 -10.85 8.27 -35.18
CA LEU A 81 -9.62 7.96 -35.93
C LEU A 81 -9.65 6.51 -36.45
#